data_AF-A0A522XXP5-F1
#
_entry.id   AF-A0A522XXP5-F1
#
_cell.length_a   1.000
_cell.length_b   1.000
_cell.length_c   1.000
_cell.angle_alpha   90.00
_cell.angle_beta   90.00
_cell.angle_gamma   90.00
#
_symmetry.space_group_name_H-M   'P 1'
#
loop_
_entity.id
_entity.type
_entity.pdbx_description
1 polymer ?
#
loop_
_entity_poly.entity_id
_entity_poly.type
_entity_poly.pdbx_seq_one_letter_code
_entity_poly.pdbx_strand_id
1 'polypeptide(L)'
;MIEHDVNFVSGILILASSAVPLYLSFKLKKDLRVLTMLLAIFLLSHAAYHVLSVAGFEFLGEKVFEPISVIVLIVFGFAYLKTRKRQEAIA
;
A
#
# COMPACT_ATOMS: atom_id res chain seq x y z
N MET A 1 22.73 9.89 -8.27
CA MET A 1 23.10 8.45 -8.31
C MET A 1 22.54 7.74 -7.10
N ILE A 2 22.99 8.04 -5.87
CA ILE A 2 22.54 7.34 -4.65
C ILE A 2 21.02 7.32 -4.47
N GLU A 3 20.31 8.44 -4.68
CA GLU A 3 18.84 8.51 -4.53
C GLU A 3 18.08 7.65 -5.55
N HIS A 4 18.60 7.54 -6.78
CA HIS A 4 17.99 6.74 -7.84
C HIS A 4 18.12 5.25 -7.53
N ASP A 5 19.28 4.83 -7.05
CA ASP A 5 19.55 3.46 -6.61
C ASP A 5 18.67 3.05 -5.42
N VAL A 6 18.50 3.94 -4.44
CA VAL A 6 17.66 3.71 -3.27
C VAL A 6 16.18 3.61 -3.64
N ASN A 7 15.70 4.49 -4.53
CA ASN A 7 14.30 4.45 -4.99
C ASN A 7 14.01 3.17 -5.78
N PHE A 8 14.94 2.71 -6.62
CA PHE A 8 14.74 1.49 -7.39
C PHE A 8 14.68 0.23 -6.51
N VAL A 9 15.65 0.07 -5.60
CA VAL A 9 15.69 -1.06 -4.67
C VAL A 9 14.45 -1.06 -3.76
N SER A 10 14.08 0.11 -3.24
CA SER A 10 12.86 0.28 -2.43
C SER A 10 11.62 -0.16 -3.21
N GLY A 11 11.46 0.30 -4.46
CA GLY A 11 10.35 -0.08 -5.32
C GLY A 11 10.20 -1.59 -5.50
N ILE A 12 11.30 -2.31 -5.75
CA ILE A 12 11.29 -3.78 -5.88
C ILE A 12 10.90 -4.46 -4.57
N LEU A 13 11.51 -4.05 -3.45
CA LEU A 13 11.24 -4.66 -2.14
C LEU A 13 9.79 -4.41 -1.69
N ILE A 14 9.26 -3.22 -1.94
CA ILE A 14 7.87 -2.86 -1.63
C ILE A 14 6.91 -3.66 -2.52
N LEU A 15 7.21 -3.79 -3.82
CA LEU A 15 6.41 -4.61 -4.73
C LEU A 15 6.42 -6.09 -4.33
N ALA A 16 7.57 -6.65 -3.98
CA ALA A 16 7.66 -8.01 -3.46
C ALA A 16 6.86 -8.17 -2.16
N SER A 17 6.93 -7.17 -1.28
CA SER A 17 6.19 -7.15 -0.01
C SER A 17 4.68 -7.09 -0.21
N SER A 18 4.17 -6.52 -1.32
CA SER A 18 2.73 -6.46 -1.60
C SER A 18 2.11 -7.83 -1.87
N ALA A 19 2.91 -8.83 -2.25
CA ALA A 19 2.43 -10.19 -2.48
C ALA A 19 1.79 -10.80 -1.22
N VAL A 20 2.33 -10.51 -0.03
CA VAL A 20 1.83 -11.04 1.25
C VAL A 20 0.41 -10.56 1.56
N PRO A 21 0.13 -9.24 1.71
CA PRO A 21 -1.22 -8.77 1.96
C PRO A 21 -2.17 -9.05 0.80
N LEU A 22 -1.68 -9.08 -0.44
CA LEU A 22 -2.50 -9.47 -1.60
C LEU A 22 -2.97 -10.93 -1.47
N TYR A 23 -2.08 -11.87 -1.18
CA TYR A 23 -2.44 -13.27 -0.90
C TYR A 23 -3.41 -13.37 0.28
N LEU A 24 -3.14 -12.66 1.38
CA LEU A 24 -4.03 -12.66 2.54
C LEU A 24 -5.42 -12.10 2.22
N SER A 25 -5.54 -11.12 1.32
CA SER A 25 -6.84 -10.57 0.91
C SER A 25 -7.76 -11.63 0.29
N PHE A 26 -7.20 -12.56 -0.49
CA PHE A 26 -7.96 -13.68 -1.05
C PHE A 26 -8.31 -14.74 -0.01
N LYS A 27 -7.43 -14.97 0.97
CA LYS A 27 -7.61 -16.01 1.99
C LYS A 27 -8.52 -15.61 3.16
N LEU A 28 -8.45 -14.36 3.59
CA LEU A 28 -9.19 -13.85 4.76
C LEU A 28 -10.63 -13.48 4.39
N LYS A 29 -11.46 -13.25 5.42
CA LYS A 29 -12.89 -12.92 5.29
C LYS A 29 -13.22 -11.59 5.97
N LYS A 30 -14.33 -10.98 5.54
CA LYS A 30 -14.92 -9.76 6.13
C LYS A 30 -13.86 -8.64 6.29
N ASP A 31 -13.69 -8.13 7.49
CA ASP A 31 -12.84 -6.98 7.78
C ASP A 31 -11.37 -7.21 7.52
N LEU A 32 -10.87 -8.38 7.89
CA LEU A 32 -9.46 -8.70 7.68
C LEU A 32 -9.13 -8.72 6.19
N ARG A 33 -10.08 -9.16 5.33
CA ARG A 33 -9.94 -9.05 3.87
C ARG A 33 -9.86 -7.60 3.42
N VAL A 34 -10.72 -6.73 3.94
CA VAL A 34 -10.71 -5.30 3.56
C VAL A 34 -9.40 -4.65 3.98
N LEU A 35 -8.92 -4.92 5.20
CA LEU A 35 -7.66 -4.36 5.70
C LEU A 35 -6.46 -4.84 4.88
N THR A 36 -6.36 -6.13 4.57
CA THR A 36 -5.25 -6.64 3.76
C THR A 36 -5.34 -6.21 2.30
N MET A 37 -6.56 -6.01 1.76
CA MET A 37 -6.74 -5.44 0.42
C MET A 37 -6.30 -3.98 0.35
N LEU A 38 -6.68 -3.15 1.33
CA LEU A 38 -6.24 -1.75 1.42
C LEU A 38 -4.71 -1.66 1.58
N LEU A 39 -4.14 -2.52 2.42
CA LEU A 39 -2.68 -2.60 2.59
C LEU A 39 -1.97 -3.02 1.29
N ALA A 40 -2.54 -3.97 0.54
CA ALA A 40 -2.01 -4.36 -0.77
C ALA A 40 -2.07 -3.20 -1.78
N ILE A 41 -3.19 -2.47 -1.84
CA ILE A 41 -3.34 -1.30 -2.72
C ILE A 41 -2.35 -0.20 -2.34
N PHE A 42 -2.13 0.04 -1.04
CA PHE A 42 -1.10 0.97 -0.57
C PHE A 42 0.29 0.57 -1.08
N LEU A 43 0.72 -0.68 -0.86
CA LEU A 43 2.04 -1.13 -1.29
C LEU A 43 2.20 -1.10 -2.81
N LEU A 44 1.17 -1.49 -3.58
CA LEU A 44 1.22 -1.44 -5.04
C LEU A 44 1.32 -0.02 -5.56
N SER A 45 0.54 0.92 -5.01
CA SER A 45 0.63 2.34 -5.41
C SER A 45 1.95 2.98 -4.99
N HIS A 46 2.48 2.62 -3.81
CA HIS A 46 3.76 3.13 -3.33
C HIS A 46 4.96 2.54 -4.12
N ALA A 47 4.89 1.26 -4.49
CA ALA A 47 5.86 0.66 -5.40
C ALA A 47 5.80 1.31 -6.79
N ALA A 48 4.59 1.59 -7.31
CA ALA A 48 4.41 2.27 -8.59
C ALA A 48 5.02 3.68 -8.57
N TYR A 49 4.91 4.42 -7.46
CA TYR A 49 5.62 5.69 -7.27
C TYR A 49 7.12 5.53 -7.51
N HIS A 50 7.78 4.63 -6.78
CA HIS A 50 9.22 4.41 -6.90
C HIS A 50 9.64 3.98 -8.31
N VAL A 51 8.92 3.05 -8.92
CA VAL A 51 9.24 2.54 -10.26
C VAL A 51 9.06 3.61 -11.33
N LEU A 52 7.96 4.39 -11.27
CA LEU A 52 7.65 5.40 -12.28
C LEU A 52 8.59 6.61 -12.18
N SER A 53 8.93 7.05 -10.97
CA SER A 53 9.92 8.13 -10.79
C SER A 53 11.29 7.71 -11.33
N VAL A 54 11.73 6.48 -11.07
CA VAL A 54 13.01 5.94 -11.58
C VAL A 54 13.00 5.78 -13.12
N ALA A 55 11.85 5.43 -13.71
CA ALA A 55 11.67 5.26 -15.15
C ALA A 55 11.53 6.59 -15.93
N GLY A 56 11.63 7.75 -15.25
CA GLY A 56 11.52 9.07 -15.86
C GLY A 56 10.09 9.60 -15.97
N PHE A 57 9.10 8.92 -15.39
CA PHE A 57 7.71 9.37 -15.30
C PHE A 57 7.44 10.10 -13.97
N GLU A 58 8.27 11.09 -13.64
CA GLU A 58 8.24 11.83 -12.35
C GLU A 58 6.86 12.38 -12.01
N PHE A 59 6.14 12.92 -13.00
CA PHE A 59 4.78 13.43 -12.77
C PHE A 59 3.82 12.34 -12.26
N LEU A 60 3.82 11.16 -12.90
CA LEU A 60 2.95 10.06 -12.43
C LEU A 60 3.43 9.53 -11.07
N GLY A 61 4.74 9.40 -10.88
CA GLY A 61 5.29 8.94 -9.61
C GLY A 61 4.93 9.87 -8.46
N GLU A 62 5.45 11.09 -8.49
CA GLU A 62 5.42 12.05 -7.38
C GLU A 62 4.08 12.79 -7.24
N LYS A 63 3.40 13.11 -8.35
CA LYS A 63 2.18 13.93 -8.29
C LYS A 63 0.90 13.10 -8.28
N VAL A 64 0.98 11.81 -8.60
CA VAL A 64 -0.18 10.92 -8.68
C VAL A 64 -0.05 9.75 -7.71
N PHE A 65 0.92 8.86 -7.90
CA PHE A 65 1.02 7.62 -7.14
C PHE A 65 1.43 7.83 -5.68
N GLU A 66 2.33 8.77 -5.41
CA GLU A 66 2.71 9.12 -4.03
C GLU A 66 1.48 9.63 -3.23
N PRO A 67 0.75 10.66 -3.65
CA PRO A 67 -0.47 11.10 -2.96
C PRO A 67 -1.53 10.02 -2.83
N ILE A 68 -1.75 9.22 -3.88
CA ILE A 68 -2.70 8.10 -3.84
C ILE A 68 -2.30 7.10 -2.75
N SER A 69 -1.02 6.74 -2.65
CA SER A 69 -0.55 5.81 -1.63
C SER A 69 -0.82 6.34 -0.22
N VAL A 70 -0.56 7.63 0.03
CA VAL A 70 -0.85 8.28 1.32
C VAL A 70 -2.35 8.25 1.63
N ILE A 71 -3.21 8.59 0.67
CA ILE A 71 -4.67 8.55 0.83
C ILE A 71 -5.14 7.15 1.18
N VAL A 72 -4.65 6.12 0.47
CA VAL A 72 -5.02 4.72 0.75
C VAL A 72 -4.58 4.31 2.16
N LEU A 73 -3.41 4.74 2.62
CA LEU A 73 -2.93 4.46 3.98
C LEU A 73 -3.81 5.13 5.06
N ILE A 74 -4.27 6.36 4.81
CA ILE A 74 -5.21 7.05 5.68
C ILE A 74 -6.54 6.28 5.75
N VAL A 75 -7.07 5.85 4.60
CA VAL A 75 -8.29 5.02 4.55
C VAL A 75 -8.10 3.69 5.28
N PHE A 76 -6.94 3.05 5.13
CA PHE A 76 -6.57 1.86 5.90
C PHE A 76 -6.63 2.13 7.42
N GLY A 77 -6.09 3.24 7.89
CA GLY A 77 -6.14 3.63 9.31
C GLY A 77 -7.59 3.75 9.83
N PHE A 78 -8.46 4.42 9.09
CA PHE A 78 -9.89 4.52 9.46
C PHE A 78 -10.59 3.16 9.44
N ALA A 79 -10.33 2.34 8.43
CA ALA A 79 -10.88 0.98 8.35
C ALA A 79 -10.44 0.12 9.55
N TYR A 80 -9.17 0.22 9.94
CA TYR A 80 -8.61 -0.51 11.08
C TYR A 80 -9.30 -0.11 12.38
N LEU A 81 -9.45 1.19 12.64
CA LEU A 81 -10.13 1.68 13.84
C LEU A 81 -11.60 1.23 13.90
N LYS A 82 -12.30 1.24 12.75
CA LYS A 82 -13.68 0.75 12.65
C LYS A 82 -13.77 -0.75 12.95
N THR A 83 -12.87 -1.56 12.39
CA THR A 83 -12.81 -3.00 12.64
C THR A 83 -12.53 -3.30 14.11
N ARG A 84 -11.56 -2.60 14.71
CA ARG A 84 -11.21 -2.77 16.12
C ARG A 84 -12.39 -2.46 17.05
N LYS A 85 -13.05 -1.31 16.88
CA LYS A 85 -14.23 -0.94 17.67
C LYS A 85 -15.34 -2.00 17.58
N ARG A 86 -15.54 -2.59 16.40
CA ARG A 86 -16.54 -3.65 16.23
C ARG A 86 -16.16 -4.94 16.95
N GLN A 87 -14.87 -5.29 17.00
CA GLN A 87 -14.41 -6.45 17.76
C GLN A 87 -14.60 -6.24 19.27
N GLU A 88 -14.27 -5.05 19.79
CA GLU A 88 -14.49 -4.69 21.20
C GLU A 88 -15.98 -4.70 21.59
N ALA A 89 -16.90 -4.39 20.68
CA ALA A 89 -18.35 -4.42 20.94
C ALA A 89 -18.98 -5.83 20.94
N ILE A 90 -18.27 -6.85 20.44
CA ILE A 90 -18.76 -8.23 20.31
C ILE A 90 -18.05 -9.17 21.30
N ALA A 91 -16.95 -8.72 21.92
CA ALA A 91 -16.20 -9.44 22.95
C ALA A 91 -16.84 -9.26 24.34
#